data_AF-A0A972R4U5-F1
#
_entry.id   AF-A0A972R4U5-F1
#
_cell.length_a   1.000
_cell.length_b   1.000
_cell.length_c   1.000
_cell.angle_alpha   90.00
_cell.angle_beta   90.00
_cell.angle_gamma   90.00
#
_symmetry.space_group_name_H-M   'P 1'
#
loop_
_entity.id
_entity.type
_entity.pdbx_description
1 polymer ?
#
loop_
_entity_poly.entity_id
_entity_poly.type
_entity_poly.pdbx_seq_one_letter_code
_entity_poly.pdbx_strand_id
1 'polypeptide(L)'
;IEVTDSNGTKRHEIQRGSEVVSSNTNMIPFQVMDASGGITVDPHHATIEAVKTCDEFKPYEDQNSEIGFGAFRLSANSLNPSPGRKTIGYRFQEWALPVATTVFIHGVAHDKNGDLTIGLTGEGKGSFLISSKSEDEVIRGLLGRMKLLLIGATLSGILGLGLIIATVF
;
A
#
# COMPACT_ATOMS: atom_id res chain seq x y z
N ILE A 1 23.17 -19.09 2.95
CA ILE A 1 22.35 -20.33 2.90
C ILE A 1 23.19 -21.36 2.17
N GLU A 2 23.19 -22.62 2.63
CA GLU A 2 23.96 -23.69 1.98
C GLU A 2 23.07 -24.34 0.93
N VAL A 3 23.40 -24.13 -0.35
CA VAL A 3 22.68 -24.75 -1.46
C VAL A 3 23.59 -25.86 -2.00
N THR A 4 23.09 -27.09 -1.96
CA THR A 4 23.77 -28.24 -2.55
C THR A 4 23.28 -28.38 -3.99
N ASP A 5 24.19 -28.17 -4.94
CA ASP A 5 23.92 -28.39 -6.35
C ASP A 5 23.76 -29.90 -6.63
N SER A 6 23.18 -30.28 -7.78
CA SER A 6 22.92 -31.68 -8.14
C SER A 6 24.18 -32.57 -8.18
N ASN A 7 25.36 -31.95 -8.24
CA ASN A 7 26.69 -32.58 -8.18
C ASN A 7 27.29 -32.69 -6.76
N GLY A 8 26.51 -32.46 -5.69
CA GLY A 8 26.98 -32.59 -4.30
C GLY A 8 27.96 -31.51 -3.83
N THR A 9 28.14 -30.45 -4.63
CA THR A 9 28.97 -29.30 -4.27
C THR A 9 28.17 -28.33 -3.40
N LYS A 10 28.65 -28.09 -2.19
CA LYS A 10 28.09 -27.11 -1.26
C LYS A 10 28.50 -25.70 -1.70
N ARG A 11 27.53 -24.84 -2.04
CA ARG A 11 27.76 -23.42 -2.32
C ARG A 11 27.14 -22.55 -1.23
N HIS A 12 27.92 -21.58 -0.77
CA HIS A 12 27.43 -20.53 0.11
C HIS A 12 26.80 -19.43 -0.73
N GLU A 13 25.48 -19.31 -0.67
CA GLU A 13 24.74 -18.24 -1.36
C GLU A 13 24.35 -17.14 -0.36
N ILE A 14 24.64 -15.89 -0.74
CA ILE A 14 24.21 -14.69 -0.02
C ILE A 14 22.85 -14.30 -0.60
N GLN A 15 21.79 -14.40 0.22
CA GLN A 15 20.47 -13.92 -0.15
C GLN A 15 20.19 -12.56 0.49
N ARG A 16 19.72 -11.62 -0.33
CA ARG A 16 19.24 -10.32 0.12
C ARG A 16 17.75 -10.41 0.40
N GLY A 17 17.34 -10.05 1.62
CA GLY A 17 15.95 -9.94 2.02
C GLY A 17 15.63 -8.54 2.51
N SER A 18 14.35 -8.18 2.46
CA SER A 18 13.79 -6.98 3.09
C SER A 18 12.62 -7.41 3.97
N GLU A 19 12.47 -6.76 5.11
CA GLU A 19 11.42 -7.03 6.08
C GLU A 19 10.89 -5.69 6.61
N VAL A 20 9.58 -5.63 6.89
CA VAL A 20 8.97 -4.46 7.51
C VAL A 20 9.25 -4.53 9.01
N VAL A 21 10.19 -3.70 9.47
CA VAL A 21 10.60 -3.67 10.88
C VAL A 21 9.70 -2.79 11.75
N SER A 22 9.00 -1.83 11.13
CA SER A 22 8.07 -0.94 11.81
C SER A 22 7.03 -0.43 10.81
N SER A 23 5.79 -0.32 11.26
CA SER A 23 4.71 0.31 10.53
C SER A 23 3.90 1.14 11.51
N ASN A 24 3.67 2.41 11.16
CA ASN A 24 2.84 3.32 11.93
C ASN A 24 1.85 3.98 10.99
N THR A 25 0.60 4.12 11.44
CA THR A 25 -0.46 4.78 10.70
C THR A 25 -1.14 5.75 11.64
N ASN A 26 -1.12 7.03 11.29
CA ASN A 26 -1.80 8.07 12.03
C ASN A 26 -2.95 8.63 11.18
N MET A 27 -4.13 8.71 11.79
CA MET A 27 -5.36 9.16 11.16
C MET A 27 -6.01 10.18 12.08
N ILE A 28 -6.31 11.36 11.54
CA ILE A 28 -6.98 12.43 12.28
C ILE A 28 -8.16 12.93 11.44
N PRO A 29 -9.30 13.27 12.06
CA PRO A 29 -10.37 13.95 11.36
C PRO A 29 -9.89 15.25 10.72
N PHE A 30 -10.35 15.54 9.51
CA PHE A 30 -9.99 16.74 8.78
C PHE A 30 -11.21 17.35 8.07
N GLN A 31 -11.13 18.64 7.75
CA GLN A 31 -12.18 19.33 7.02
C GLN A 31 -11.85 19.39 5.53
N VAL A 32 -12.87 19.17 4.71
CA VAL A 32 -12.82 19.35 3.26
C VAL A 32 -13.76 20.47 2.89
N MET A 33 -13.24 21.41 2.10
CA MET A 33 -13.98 22.59 1.65
C MET A 33 -14.34 22.42 0.17
N ASP A 34 -15.60 22.64 -0.16
CA ASP A 34 -16.08 22.76 -1.53
C ASP A 34 -16.87 24.07 -1.72
N ALA A 35 -17.53 24.22 -2.88
CA ALA A 35 -18.34 25.40 -3.17
C ALA A 35 -19.60 25.53 -2.27
N SER A 36 -20.03 24.45 -1.63
CA SER A 36 -21.21 24.39 -0.76
C SER A 36 -20.87 24.61 0.72
N GLY A 37 -19.63 24.38 1.13
CA GLY A 37 -19.15 24.63 2.48
C GLY A 37 -18.06 23.66 2.92
N GLY A 38 -17.81 23.63 4.22
CA GLY A 38 -16.89 22.69 4.85
C GLY A 38 -17.64 21.47 5.38
N ILE A 39 -17.11 20.28 5.12
CA ILE A 39 -17.57 19.03 5.74
C ILE A 39 -16.44 18.35 6.50
N THR A 40 -16.75 17.85 7.68
CA THR A 40 -15.80 17.07 8.48
C THR A 40 -15.76 15.65 7.95
N VAL A 41 -14.55 15.12 7.80
CA VAL A 41 -14.30 13.75 7.36
C VAL A 41 -13.54 13.04 8.47
N ASP A 42 -14.12 11.94 8.93
CA ASP A 42 -13.43 11.00 9.80
C ASP A 42 -12.80 9.90 8.92
N PRO A 43 -11.46 9.84 8.77
CA PRO A 43 -10.80 8.85 7.93
C PRO A 43 -10.75 7.44 8.55
N HIS A 44 -11.21 7.25 9.79
CA HIS A 44 -11.20 5.92 10.41
C HIS A 44 -12.00 4.92 9.56
N HIS A 45 -11.42 3.73 9.35
CA HIS A 45 -11.95 2.68 8.49
C HIS A 45 -12.02 3.01 6.98
N ALA A 46 -11.45 4.13 6.54
CA ALA A 46 -11.29 4.43 5.12
C ALA A 46 -10.18 3.59 4.49
N THR A 47 -10.38 3.20 3.23
CA THR A 47 -9.27 2.87 2.34
C THR A 47 -8.68 4.20 1.85
N ILE A 48 -7.40 4.45 2.15
CA ILE A 48 -6.74 5.73 1.80
C ILE A 48 -5.72 5.50 0.70
N GLU A 49 -5.92 6.13 -0.45
CA GLU A 49 -4.93 6.25 -1.50
C GLU A 49 -4.12 7.54 -1.32
N ALA A 50 -3.10 7.45 -0.46
CA ALA A 50 -2.17 8.53 -0.16
C ALA A 50 -1.02 8.63 -1.18
N VAL A 51 -0.44 9.81 -1.31
CA VAL A 51 0.72 10.04 -2.17
C VAL A 51 1.98 9.64 -1.40
N LYS A 52 2.91 8.95 -2.06
CA LYS A 52 4.22 8.68 -1.49
C LYS A 52 5.01 9.99 -1.36
N THR A 53 5.27 10.43 -0.14
CA THR A 53 5.99 11.67 0.17
C THR A 53 7.48 11.45 0.37
N CYS A 54 7.88 10.26 0.86
CA CYS A 54 9.28 9.93 1.10
C CYS A 54 9.61 8.49 0.69
N ASP A 55 10.80 8.28 0.12
CA ASP A 55 11.42 6.97 -0.13
C ASP A 55 12.94 7.12 -0.01
N GLU A 56 13.48 6.86 1.18
CA GLU A 56 14.89 7.06 1.48
C GLU A 56 15.53 5.78 1.99
N PHE A 57 16.64 5.37 1.37
CA PHE A 57 17.48 4.28 1.87
C PHE A 57 18.65 4.86 2.65
N LYS A 58 18.81 4.44 3.90
CA LYS A 58 19.95 4.81 4.74
C LYS A 58 20.78 3.56 5.05
N PRO A 59 22.09 3.58 4.75
CA PRO A 59 22.97 2.46 5.08
C PRO A 59 23.08 2.29 6.60
N TYR A 60 23.35 1.07 7.04
CA TYR A 60 23.60 0.77 8.44
C TYR A 60 25.06 1.10 8.78
N GLU A 61 25.29 2.11 9.62
CA GLU A 61 26.60 2.40 10.21
C GLU A 61 26.66 1.87 11.65
N ASP A 62 27.70 1.10 11.94
CA ASP A 62 27.85 0.21 13.10
C ASP A 62 27.99 0.94 14.46
N GLN A 63 27.94 2.28 14.47
CA GLN A 63 28.17 3.09 15.66
C GLN A 63 26.99 4.00 15.93
N ASN A 64 26.13 3.58 16.86
CA ASN A 64 25.14 4.42 17.53
C ASN A 64 24.01 4.99 16.63
N SER A 65 23.59 4.21 15.63
CA SER A 65 22.54 4.60 14.70
C SER A 65 21.15 4.59 15.36
N GLU A 66 20.64 5.76 15.72
CA GLU A 66 19.21 5.95 15.96
C GLU A 66 18.52 6.14 14.61
N ILE A 67 17.55 5.29 14.28
CA ILE A 67 16.72 5.40 13.08
C ILE A 67 15.68 6.48 13.37
N GLY A 68 15.94 7.70 12.91
CA GLY A 68 15.07 8.85 13.11
C GLY A 68 14.49 9.40 11.81
N PHE A 69 13.18 9.67 11.80
CA PHE A 69 12.54 10.51 10.78
C PHE A 69 11.45 11.38 11.43
N GLY A 70 11.65 12.70 11.42
CA GLY A 70 10.78 13.63 12.13
C GLY A 70 10.71 13.30 13.64
N ALA A 71 9.49 13.05 14.14
CA ALA A 71 9.26 12.66 15.52
C ALA A 71 9.44 11.15 15.79
N PHE A 72 9.50 10.32 14.75
CA PHE A 72 9.72 8.88 14.88
C PHE A 72 11.19 8.59 15.18
N ARG A 73 11.45 7.80 16.21
CA ARG A 73 12.78 7.32 16.61
C ARG A 73 12.70 5.84 16.94
N LEU A 74 13.61 5.05 16.36
CA LEU A 74 13.76 3.62 16.63
C LEU A 74 15.24 3.32 16.81
N SER A 75 15.61 2.59 17.87
CA SER A 75 17.00 2.17 18.05
C SER A 75 17.36 1.10 17.02
N ALA A 76 18.39 1.31 16.19
CA ALA A 76 18.85 0.27 15.28
C ALA A 76 19.30 -1.00 16.03
N ASN A 77 19.72 -0.85 17.30
CA ASN A 77 20.07 -1.96 18.19
C ASN A 77 18.86 -2.82 18.61
N SER A 78 17.63 -2.33 18.46
CA SER A 78 16.40 -3.12 18.70
C SER A 78 16.02 -3.98 17.50
N LEU A 79 16.61 -3.73 16.34
CA LEU A 79 16.51 -4.62 15.19
C LEU A 79 17.45 -5.79 15.47
N ASN A 80 16.96 -6.84 16.13
CA ASN A 80 17.71 -8.09 16.28
C ASN A 80 17.53 -8.91 14.98
N PRO A 81 18.43 -8.83 13.98
CA PRO A 81 18.34 -9.74 12.85
C PRO A 81 18.48 -11.18 13.34
N SER A 82 17.75 -12.11 12.72
CA SER A 82 17.92 -13.54 13.01
C SER A 82 19.41 -13.94 12.91
N PRO A 83 19.88 -14.90 13.73
CA PRO A 83 21.26 -15.36 13.69
C PRO A 83 21.72 -15.68 12.27
N GLY A 84 22.82 -15.05 11.82
CA GLY A 84 23.39 -15.26 10.48
C GLY A 84 22.94 -14.26 9.39
N ARG A 85 22.15 -13.23 9.73
CA ARG A 85 21.81 -12.13 8.81
C ARG A 85 22.56 -10.85 9.16
N LYS A 86 23.12 -10.18 8.14
CA LYS A 86 23.73 -8.86 8.25
C LYS A 86 22.76 -7.81 7.70
N THR A 87 22.38 -6.83 8.53
CA THR A 87 21.60 -5.68 8.09
C THR A 87 22.50 -4.74 7.27
N ILE A 88 22.10 -4.46 6.03
CA ILE A 88 22.83 -3.57 5.12
C ILE A 88 22.43 -2.10 5.27
N GLY A 89 21.24 -1.86 5.84
CA GLY A 89 20.60 -0.55 5.90
C GLY A 89 19.09 -0.72 6.04
N TYR A 90 18.41 0.42 6.11
CA TYR A 90 16.97 0.52 6.28
C TYR A 90 16.40 1.43 5.20
N ARG A 91 15.14 1.19 4.83
CA ARG A 91 14.40 2.02 3.89
C ARG A 91 13.23 2.65 4.63
N PHE A 92 13.18 3.96 4.64
CA PHE A 92 12.06 4.72 5.14
C PHE A 92 11.13 5.06 3.97
N GLN A 93 9.85 4.75 4.13
CA GLN A 93 8.82 5.09 3.16
C GLN A 93 7.66 5.74 3.90
N GLU A 94 7.21 6.89 3.39
CA GLU A 94 6.08 7.62 3.94
C GLU A 94 5.06 7.86 2.83
N TRP A 95 3.80 7.68 3.21
CA TRP A 95 2.65 8.09 2.42
C TRP A 95 1.83 9.06 3.24
N ALA A 96 1.49 10.21 2.66
CA ALA A 96 0.67 11.21 3.32
C ALA A 96 -0.42 11.71 2.37
N LEU A 97 -1.52 12.18 2.97
CA LEU A 97 -2.51 12.98 2.27
C LEU A 97 -2.08 14.45 2.43
N PRO A 98 -1.63 15.13 1.36
CA PRO A 98 -1.16 16.50 1.48
C PRO A 98 -2.31 17.44 1.88
N VAL A 99 -1.98 18.49 2.63
CA VAL A 99 -2.94 19.54 2.94
C VAL A 99 -3.15 20.45 1.72
N ALA A 100 -4.32 21.07 1.64
CA ALA A 100 -4.69 22.00 0.55
C ALA A 100 -4.63 21.38 -0.86
N THR A 101 -4.82 20.06 -0.98
CA THR A 101 -5.00 19.38 -2.26
C THR A 101 -6.43 18.93 -2.45
N THR A 102 -6.86 18.86 -3.71
CA THR A 102 -8.14 18.25 -4.07
C THR A 102 -8.11 16.76 -3.76
N VAL A 103 -9.13 16.28 -3.06
CA VAL A 103 -9.27 14.88 -2.68
C VAL A 103 -10.65 14.39 -3.11
N PHE A 104 -10.69 13.15 -3.58
CA PHE A 104 -11.94 12.44 -3.85
C PHE A 104 -12.33 11.64 -2.62
N ILE A 105 -13.57 11.81 -2.16
CA ILE A 105 -14.09 11.13 -0.97
C ILE A 105 -15.39 10.47 -1.35
N HIS A 106 -15.42 9.16 -1.21
CA HIS A 106 -16.62 8.36 -1.39
C HIS A 106 -16.96 7.69 -0.07
N GLY A 107 -18.06 8.09 0.56
CA GLY A 107 -18.52 7.58 1.85
C GLY A 107 -19.95 8.02 2.16
N VAL A 108 -20.42 7.69 3.36
CA VAL A 108 -21.76 8.06 3.83
C VAL A 108 -21.64 9.23 4.80
N ALA A 109 -22.42 10.29 4.55
CA ALA A 109 -22.57 11.37 5.51
C ALA A 109 -23.54 10.93 6.62
N HIS A 110 -23.15 11.14 7.87
CA HIS A 110 -23.97 10.85 9.04
C HIS A 110 -23.86 11.95 10.08
N ASP A 111 -24.91 12.12 10.86
CA ASP A 111 -24.99 13.09 11.95
C ASP A 111 -25.25 12.34 13.26
N LYS A 112 -24.19 11.75 13.83
CA LYS A 112 -24.27 11.00 15.10
C LYS A 112 -23.98 11.87 16.33
N ASN A 113 -23.16 12.90 16.16
CA ASN A 113 -22.63 13.72 17.25
C ASN A 113 -23.14 15.18 17.20
N GLY A 114 -24.13 15.48 16.36
CA GLY A 114 -24.65 16.84 16.16
C GLY A 114 -23.95 17.62 15.05
N ASP A 115 -22.88 17.06 14.47
CA ASP A 115 -22.15 17.60 13.34
C ASP A 115 -22.18 16.61 12.16
N LEU A 116 -22.52 17.12 10.97
CA LEU A 116 -22.50 16.36 9.73
C LEU A 116 -21.07 15.90 9.40
N THR A 117 -20.84 14.60 9.48
CA THR A 117 -19.52 13.98 9.28
C THR A 117 -19.59 12.89 8.22
N ILE A 118 -18.64 12.87 7.29
CA ILE A 118 -18.45 11.74 6.38
C ILE A 118 -17.61 10.68 7.09
N GLY A 119 -18.13 9.46 7.17
CA GLY A 119 -17.42 8.33 7.75
C GLY A 119 -18.22 7.04 7.61
N LEU A 120 -17.64 5.93 8.09
CA LEU A 120 -18.33 4.65 8.05
C LEU A 120 -19.42 4.58 9.14
N THR A 121 -20.68 4.46 8.74
CA THR A 121 -21.79 4.20 9.66
C THR A 121 -21.75 2.74 10.14
N GLY A 122 -22.22 2.48 11.35
CA GLY A 122 -21.96 1.27 12.16
C GLY A 122 -22.40 -0.10 11.61
N GLU A 123 -22.80 -0.19 10.34
CA GLU A 123 -23.14 -1.45 9.68
C GLU A 123 -22.02 -2.00 8.78
N GLY A 124 -20.87 -1.32 8.66
CA GLY A 124 -19.63 -1.90 8.09
C GLY A 124 -19.70 -2.33 6.61
N LYS A 125 -20.84 -2.14 5.95
CA LYS A 125 -21.10 -2.53 4.57
C LYS A 125 -21.16 -1.29 3.68
N GLY A 126 -20.01 -0.71 3.43
CA GLY A 126 -19.85 0.39 2.48
C GLY A 126 -18.38 0.56 2.13
N SER A 127 -18.07 0.80 0.85
CA SER A 127 -16.74 1.24 0.45
C SER A 127 -16.55 2.67 0.92
N PHE A 128 -15.64 2.89 1.86
CA PHE A 128 -15.20 4.23 2.24
C PHE A 128 -13.81 4.46 1.66
N LEU A 129 -13.71 5.34 0.67
CA LEU A 129 -12.48 5.61 -0.07
C LEU A 129 -12.13 7.10 0.01
N ILE A 130 -10.90 7.38 0.38
CA ILE A 130 -10.29 8.71 0.32
C ILE A 130 -9.12 8.59 -0.65
N SER A 131 -9.18 9.28 -1.79
CA SER A 131 -8.09 9.28 -2.77
C SER A 131 -7.59 10.69 -3.05
N SER A 132 -6.28 10.80 -3.14
CA SER A 132 -5.59 12.02 -3.62
C SER A 132 -5.62 12.17 -5.15
N LYS A 133 -6.11 11.15 -5.87
CA LYS A 133 -6.27 11.19 -7.32
C LYS A 133 -7.64 11.72 -7.70
N SER A 134 -7.71 12.37 -8.87
CA SER A 134 -8.99 12.73 -9.46
C SER A 134 -9.76 11.46 -9.86
N GLU A 135 -11.08 11.52 -9.76
CA GLU A 135 -11.99 10.42 -10.11
C GLU A 135 -11.69 9.83 -11.51
N ASP A 136 -11.36 10.70 -12.48
CA ASP A 136 -11.01 10.33 -13.85
C ASP A 136 -9.76 9.45 -13.94
N GLU A 137 -8.74 9.66 -13.10
CA GLU A 137 -7.53 8.85 -13.10
C GLU A 137 -7.77 7.45 -12.52
N VAL A 138 -8.60 7.37 -11.49
CA VAL A 138 -9.00 6.10 -10.86
C VAL A 138 -9.80 5.26 -11.85
N ILE A 139 -10.77 5.87 -12.56
CA ILE A 139 -11.58 5.21 -13.59
C ILE A 139 -10.71 4.75 -14.77
N ARG A 140 -9.78 5.60 -15.26
CA ARG A 140 -8.88 5.23 -16.36
C ARG A 140 -7.98 4.05 -16.00
N GLY A 141 -7.49 3.98 -14.76
CA GLY A 141 -6.68 2.85 -14.27
C GLY A 141 -7.45 1.54 -14.24
N LEU A 142 -8.71 1.57 -13.78
CA LEU A 142 -9.60 0.41 -13.75
C LEU A 142 -9.95 -0.07 -15.17
N LEU A 143 -10.27 0.85 -16.08
CA LEU A 143 -10.59 0.53 -17.48
C LEU A 143 -9.41 -0.12 -18.20
N GLY A 144 -8.18 0.33 -17.94
CA GLY A 144 -6.97 -0.28 -18.52
C GLY A 144 -6.79 -1.74 -18.08
N ARG A 145 -6.93 -2.01 -16.78
CA ARG A 145 -6.84 -3.38 -16.24
C ARG A 145 -7.97 -4.28 -16.71
N MET A 146 -9.20 -3.75 -16.76
CA MET A 146 -10.36 -4.49 -17.28
C MET A 146 -10.17 -4.87 -18.75
N LYS A 147 -9.66 -3.97 -19.60
CA LYS A 147 -9.37 -4.28 -21.01
C LYS A 147 -8.35 -5.41 -21.15
N LEU A 148 -7.28 -5.38 -20.36
CA LEU A 148 -6.21 -6.39 -20.41
C LEU A 148 -6.73 -7.77 -19.97
N LEU A 149 -7.52 -7.82 -18.89
CA LEU A 149 -8.18 -9.05 -18.44
C LEU A 149 -9.18 -9.58 -19.47
N LEU A 150 -9.95 -8.71 -20.10
CA LEU A 150 -10.94 -9.10 -21.11
C LEU A 150 -10.25 -9.72 -22.33
N ILE A 151 -9.16 -9.11 -22.82
CA ILE A 151 -8.35 -9.68 -23.90
C ILE A 151 -7.78 -11.05 -23.49
N GLY A 152 -7.22 -11.16 -22.29
CA GLY A 152 -6.69 -12.43 -21.79
C GLY A 152 -7.76 -13.52 -21.67
N ALA A 153 -8.94 -13.18 -21.18
CA ALA A 153 -10.07 -14.09 -21.07
C ALA A 153 -10.55 -14.58 -22.43
N THR A 154 -10.67 -13.69 -23.43
CA THR A 154 -11.06 -14.08 -24.80
C THR A 154 -10.01 -15.00 -25.43
N LEU A 155 -8.72 -14.67 -25.31
CA LEU A 155 -7.64 -15.47 -25.88
C LEU A 155 -7.58 -16.86 -25.23
N SER A 156 -7.70 -16.92 -23.90
CA SER A 156 -7.76 -18.17 -23.15
C SER A 156 -8.98 -19.00 -23.52
N GLY A 157 -10.14 -18.37 -23.77
CA GLY A 157 -11.35 -19.06 -24.21
C GLY A 157 -11.18 -19.70 -25.58
N ILE A 158 -10.59 -18.99 -26.54
CA ILE A 158 -10.32 -19.50 -27.89
C ILE A 158 -9.31 -20.65 -27.84
N LEU A 159 -8.21 -20.48 -27.10
CA LEU A 159 -7.20 -21.53 -26.92
C LEU A 159 -7.79 -22.76 -26.22
N GLY A 160 -8.58 -22.56 -25.17
CA GLY A 160 -9.25 -23.65 -24.47
C GLY A 160 -10.23 -24.41 -25.37
N LEU A 161 -11.04 -23.70 -26.16
CA LEU A 161 -11.96 -24.31 -27.12
C LEU A 161 -11.20 -25.08 -28.21
N GLY A 162 -10.10 -24.53 -28.72
CA GLY A 162 -9.23 -25.21 -29.69
C GLY A 162 -8.63 -26.49 -29.13
N LEU A 163 -8.20 -26.48 -27.87
CA LEU A 163 -7.68 -27.66 -27.17
C LEU A 163 -8.76 -28.74 -27.03
N ILE A 164 -9.99 -28.37 -26.66
CA ILE A 164 -11.11 -29.33 -26.57
C ILE A 164 -11.38 -29.98 -27.93
N ILE A 165 -11.44 -29.19 -29.01
CA ILE A 165 -11.68 -29.73 -30.36
C ILE A 165 -10.55 -30.68 -30.77
N ALA A 166 -9.29 -30.29 -30.54
CA ALA A 166 -8.13 -31.12 -30.87
C ALA A 166 -8.04 -32.43 -30.07
N THR A 167 -8.67 -32.51 -28.89
CA THR A 167 -8.75 -33.77 -28.12
C THR A 167 -9.90 -34.68 -28.54
N VAL A 168 -10.90 -34.16 -29.24
CA VAL A 168 -12.08 -34.91 -29.70
C VAL A 168 -11.86 -35.55 -31.08
N PHE A 169 -10.99 -34.96 -31.90
CA PHE A 169 -10.52 -35.50 -33.19
C PHE A 169 -9.26 -36.35 -33.03
#